data_AF-A0A849STS0-F1
#
_entry.id   AF-A0A849STS0-F1
#
_cell.length_a   1.000
_cell.length_b   1.000
_cell.length_c   1.000
_cell.angle_alpha   90.00
_cell.angle_beta   90.00
_cell.angle_gamma   90.00
#
_symmetry.space_group_name_H-M   'P 1'
#
loop_
_entity.id
_entity.type
_entity.pdbx_description
1 polymer ?
#
loop_
_entity_poly.entity_id
_entity_poly.type
_entity_poly.pdbx_seq_one_letter_code
_entity_poly.pdbx_strand_id
1 'polypeptide(L)'
;MGGVLLDENGYILNCDLLAEHLLGCQINPSPKQPIAKFIPQMAGTIFLRNGEIAPRLRFLSRIGNLFEIVSANGENRLCRLFFNVQKSGGNRTLRLIINPEKSPAKPDIQPG
;
A
#
# COMPACT_ATOMS: atom_id res chain seq x y z
N MET A 1 8.60 -0.42 7.68
CA MET A 1 7.81 0.29 6.64
C MET A 1 8.28 -0.22 5.28
N GLY A 2 7.37 -0.63 4.41
CA GLY A 2 7.69 -1.05 3.04
C GLY A 2 7.23 -0.02 2.00
N GLY A 3 7.87 0.01 0.84
CA GLY A 3 7.61 0.95 -0.24
C GLY A 3 7.20 0.24 -1.53
N VAL A 4 6.13 0.76 -2.16
CA VAL A 4 5.63 0.30 -3.45
C VAL A 4 5.58 1.48 -4.41
N LEU A 5 6.09 1.28 -5.62
CA LEU A 5 5.96 2.21 -6.72
C LEU A 5 4.79 1.79 -7.60
N LEU A 6 3.86 2.71 -7.82
CA LEU A 6 2.67 2.52 -8.64
C LEU A 6 2.70 3.45 -9.85
N ASP A 7 2.07 3.01 -10.94
CA ASP A 7 1.68 3.94 -12.01
C ASP A 7 0.40 4.72 -11.64
N GLU A 8 0.00 5.63 -12.52
CA GLU A 8 -1.17 6.50 -12.31
C GLU A 8 -2.50 5.75 -12.17
N ASN A 9 -2.56 4.53 -12.69
CA ASN A 9 -3.73 3.65 -12.62
C ASN A 9 -3.71 2.74 -11.38
N GLY A 10 -2.67 2.83 -10.56
CA GLY A 10 -2.53 2.02 -9.35
C GLY A 10 -1.98 0.61 -9.59
N TYR A 11 -1.32 0.36 -10.72
CA TYR A 11 -0.60 -0.90 -10.93
C TYR A 11 0.81 -0.83 -10.35
N ILE A 12 1.24 -1.94 -9.76
CA ILE A 12 2.57 -2.08 -9.17
C ILE A 12 3.61 -2.10 -10.29
N LEU A 13 4.52 -1.12 -10.25
CA LEU A 13 5.70 -1.04 -11.08
C LEU A 13 6.89 -1.72 -10.40
N ASN A 14 7.03 -1.51 -9.09
CA ASN A 14 8.11 -2.08 -8.28
C ASN A 14 7.72 -2.08 -6.79
N CYS A 15 8.38 -2.89 -5.98
CA CYS A 15 8.28 -2.88 -4.51
C CYS A 15 9.65 -3.16 -3.88
N ASP A 16 9.86 -2.69 -2.65
CA ASP A 16 11.02 -3.09 -1.87
C ASP A 16 10.80 -4.44 -1.16
N LEU A 17 11.88 -5.01 -0.61
CA LEU A 17 11.86 -6.31 0.09
C LEU A 17 10.85 -6.35 1.25
N LEU A 18 10.64 -5.23 1.95
CA LEU A 18 9.69 -5.17 3.06
C LEU A 18 8.26 -5.17 2.54
N ALA A 19 7.96 -4.46 1.45
CA ALA A 19 6.66 -4.50 0.81
C ALA A 19 6.38 -5.87 0.17
N GLU A 20 7.38 -6.53 -0.42
CA GLU A 20 7.27 -7.91 -0.90
C GLU A 20 6.88 -8.86 0.25
N HIS A 21 7.55 -8.78 1.39
CA HIS A 21 7.20 -9.60 2.56
C HIS A 21 5.80 -9.27 3.11
N LEU A 22 5.35 -8.02 3.05
CA LEU A 22 4.04 -7.62 3.57
C LEU A 22 2.89 -7.99 2.64
N LEU A 23 3.09 -7.88 1.33
CA LEU A 23 2.04 -8.09 0.32
C LEU A 23 2.11 -9.48 -0.31
N GLY A 24 3.25 -10.17 -0.22
CA GLY A 24 3.54 -11.33 -1.05
C GLY A 24 3.62 -10.98 -2.55
N CYS A 25 3.88 -9.72 -2.89
CA CYS A 25 4.08 -9.29 -4.27
C CYS A 25 5.55 -9.42 -4.67
N GLN A 26 5.82 -9.92 -5.86
CA GLN A 26 7.20 -10.01 -6.36
C GLN A 26 7.76 -8.64 -6.74
N ILE A 27 9.08 -8.48 -6.57
CA ILE A 27 9.84 -7.36 -7.13
C ILE A 27 9.70 -7.39 -8.67
N ASN A 28 9.31 -6.26 -9.27
CA ASN A 28 9.02 -6.14 -10.71
C ASN A 28 8.01 -7.19 -11.23
N PRO A 29 6.77 -7.20 -10.73
CA PRO A 29 5.82 -8.25 -11.05
C PRO A 29 5.40 -8.18 -12.53
N SER A 30 5.48 -9.32 -13.22
CA SER A 30 4.95 -9.52 -14.56
C SER A 30 3.99 -10.72 -14.56
N PRO A 31 2.71 -10.56 -14.94
CA PRO A 31 2.06 -9.31 -15.36
C PRO A 31 1.89 -8.32 -14.20
N LYS A 32 1.79 -7.03 -14.55
CA LYS A 32 1.51 -5.94 -13.59
C LYS A 32 0.26 -6.27 -12.78
N GLN A 33 0.34 -6.12 -11.46
CA GLN A 33 -0.78 -6.39 -10.55
C GLN A 33 -1.36 -5.08 -10.01
N PRO A 34 -2.70 -4.93 -9.95
CA PRO A 34 -3.30 -3.75 -9.33
C PRO A 34 -3.10 -3.80 -7.81
N ILE A 35 -2.76 -2.67 -7.18
CA ILE A 35 -2.60 -2.60 -5.71
C ILE A 35 -3.91 -2.94 -4.98
N ALA A 36 -5.06 -2.73 -5.64
CA ALA A 36 -6.38 -3.09 -5.13
C ALA A 36 -6.54 -4.61 -4.87
N LYS A 37 -5.70 -5.46 -5.48
CA LYS A 37 -5.65 -6.89 -5.16
C LYS A 37 -5.27 -7.14 -3.70
N PHE A 38 -4.36 -6.31 -3.18
CA PHE A 38 -3.83 -6.43 -1.82
C PHE A 38 -4.50 -5.47 -0.84
N ILE A 39 -5.06 -4.37 -1.34
CA ILE A 39 -5.74 -3.37 -0.53
C ILE A 39 -7.14 -3.17 -1.13
N PRO A 40 -8.11 -4.05 -0.82
CA PRO A 40 -9.44 -4.03 -1.46
C PRO A 40 -10.15 -2.68 -1.33
N GLN A 41 -9.88 -1.94 -0.26
CA GLN A 41 -10.40 -0.59 -0.02
C GLN A 41 -9.97 0.43 -1.10
N MET A 42 -8.97 0.11 -1.90
CA MET A 42 -8.49 0.92 -3.03
C MET A 42 -9.18 0.55 -4.35
N ALA A 43 -10.01 -0.49 -4.40
CA ALA A 43 -10.72 -0.87 -5.61
C ALA A 43 -11.59 0.29 -6.11
N GLY A 44 -11.48 0.61 -7.41
CA GLY A 44 -12.21 1.73 -8.02
C GLY A 44 -11.77 3.13 -7.55
N THR A 45 -10.67 3.24 -6.81
CA THR A 45 -10.17 4.55 -6.35
C THR A 45 -9.30 5.18 -7.42
N ILE A 46 -9.58 6.45 -7.73
CA ILE A 46 -8.72 7.28 -8.57
C ILE A 46 -7.49 7.68 -7.73
N PHE A 47 -6.29 7.28 -8.17
CA PHE A 47 -5.05 7.56 -7.45
C PHE A 47 -4.54 8.98 -7.72
N LEU A 48 -4.53 9.37 -8.98
CA LEU A 48 -4.13 10.71 -9.43
C LEU A 48 -5.30 11.43 -10.09
N ARG A 49 -5.51 12.70 -9.74
CA ARG A 49 -6.45 13.61 -10.41
C ARG A 49 -5.67 14.83 -10.86
N ASN A 50 -5.69 15.14 -12.16
CA ASN A 50 -4.92 16.25 -12.75
C ASN A 50 -3.41 16.22 -12.40
N GLY A 51 -2.84 15.03 -12.20
CA GLY A 51 -1.43 14.85 -11.86
C GLY A 51 -1.05 15.04 -10.39
N GLU A 52 -2.02 15.24 -9.51
CA GLU A 52 -1.84 15.25 -8.05
C GLU A 52 -2.54 14.05 -7.40
N ILE A 53 -2.12 13.66 -6.19
CA ILE A 53 -2.85 12.66 -5.40
C ILE A 53 -4.30 13.09 -5.24
N ALA A 54 -5.23 12.18 -5.54
CA ALA A 54 -6.64 12.44 -5.37
C ALA A 54 -6.93 12.93 -3.92
N PRO A 55 -7.71 14.01 -3.73
CA PRO A 55 -7.94 14.59 -2.40
C PRO A 55 -8.41 13.57 -1.36
N ARG A 56 -9.21 12.59 -1.77
CA ARG A 56 -9.65 11.46 -0.93
C ARG A 56 -8.49 10.66 -0.36
N LEU A 57 -7.51 10.27 -1.18
CA LEU A 57 -6.33 9.52 -0.72
C LEU A 57 -5.46 10.36 0.20
N ARG A 58 -5.30 11.65 -0.14
CA ARG A 58 -4.57 12.60 0.71
C ARG A 58 -5.20 12.75 2.08
N PHE A 59 -6.53 12.77 2.14
CA PHE A 59 -7.29 12.84 3.38
C PHE A 59 -7.14 11.57 4.21
N LEU A 60 -7.41 10.39 3.61
CA LEU A 60 -7.34 9.11 4.32
C LEU A 60 -5.94 8.82 4.88
N SER A 61 -4.89 9.22 4.15
CA SER A 61 -3.51 9.08 4.61
C SER A 61 -3.18 9.98 5.82
N ARG A 62 -3.70 11.21 5.85
CA ARG A 62 -3.40 12.19 6.90
C ARG A 62 -4.05 11.90 8.23
N ILE A 63 -5.25 11.33 8.23
CA ILE A 63 -5.98 11.03 9.47
C ILE A 63 -5.48 9.75 10.16
N GLY A 64 -4.42 9.12 9.65
CA GLY A 64 -3.88 7.88 10.20
C GLY A 64 -4.83 6.70 10.02
N ASN A 65 -5.69 6.73 8.99
CA ASN A 65 -6.65 5.67 8.74
C ASN A 65 -5.93 4.33 8.56
N LEU A 66 -6.43 3.29 9.23
CA LEU A 66 -5.95 1.94 9.05
C LEU A 66 -6.62 1.32 7.83
N PHE A 67 -5.79 0.73 6.99
CA PHE A 67 -6.21 -0.04 5.82
C PHE A 67 -5.94 -1.50 6.09
N GLU A 68 -6.91 -2.33 5.77
CA GLU A 68 -6.70 -3.77 5.72
C GLU A 68 -5.91 -4.10 4.46
N ILE A 69 -4.79 -4.78 4.66
CA ILE A 69 -3.98 -5.38 3.61
C ILE A 69 -4.19 -6.87 3.68
N VAL A 70 -4.53 -7.46 2.55
CA VAL A 70 -4.63 -8.91 2.31
C VAL A 70 -3.43 -9.30 1.47
N SER A 71 -2.47 -10.01 2.06
CA SER A 71 -1.30 -10.51 1.35
C SER A 71 -1.65 -11.64 0.39
N ALA A 72 -0.73 -11.99 -0.51
CA ALA A 72 -0.91 -13.08 -1.49
C ALA A 72 -1.17 -14.45 -0.84
N ASN A 73 -0.69 -14.68 0.38
CA ASN A 73 -0.95 -15.90 1.15
C ASN A 73 -2.25 -15.83 1.99
N GLY A 74 -3.02 -14.74 1.89
CA GLY A 74 -4.30 -14.56 2.58
C GLY A 74 -4.18 -14.06 4.02
N GLU A 75 -3.01 -13.56 4.45
CA GLU A 75 -2.90 -12.91 5.75
C GLU A 75 -3.47 -11.49 5.71
N ASN A 76 -4.32 -11.17 6.69
CA ASN A 76 -4.84 -9.82 6.86
C ASN A 76 -4.02 -9.05 7.89
N ARG A 77 -3.63 -7.82 7.55
CA ARG A 77 -2.95 -6.91 8.48
C ARG A 77 -3.48 -5.49 8.37
N LEU A 78 -3.61 -4.83 9.52
CA LEU A 78 -3.92 -3.40 9.56
C LEU A 78 -2.64 -2.59 9.36
N CYS A 79 -2.66 -1.70 8.37
CA CYS A 79 -1.53 -0.86 8.02
C CYS A 79 -1.97 0.60 7.84
N ARG A 80 -1.11 1.53 8.23
CA ARG A 80 -1.22 2.93 7.80
C ARG A 80 -0.59 3.09 6.42
N LEU A 81 -1.24 3.85 5.56
CA LEU A 81 -0.79 4.11 4.21
C LEU A 81 -0.41 5.58 4.02
N PHE A 82 0.74 5.80 3.38
CA PHE A 82 1.19 7.13 2.98
C PHE A 82 1.44 7.19 1.48
N PHE A 83 0.96 8.27 0.86
CA PHE A 83 1.05 8.47 -0.57
C PHE A 83 1.93 9.69 -0.87
N ASN A 84 2.85 9.53 -1.82
CA ASN A 84 3.64 10.64 -2.35
C ASN A 84 3.72 10.57 -3.88
N VAL A 85 3.52 11.69 -4.57
CA VAL A 85 3.73 11.74 -6.03
C VAL A 85 5.22 11.90 -6.30
N GLN A 86 5.76 11.07 -7.18
CA GLN A 86 7.08 11.27 -7.75
C GLN A 86 6.93 11.70 -9.21
N LYS A 87 7.62 12.79 -9.58
CA LYS A 87 7.73 13.25 -10.95
C LYS A 87 9.13 12.91 -11.43
N SER A 88 9.24 12.02 -12.43
CA SER A 88 10.52 11.72 -13.07
C SER A 88 10.33 11.64 -14.58
N GLY A 89 11.07 12.46 -15.32
CA GLY A 89 11.12 12.40 -16.79
C GLY A 89 9.76 12.47 -17.51
N GLY A 90 8.78 13.19 -16.96
CA GLY A 90 7.43 13.31 -17.53
C GLY A 90 6.44 12.22 -17.10
N ASN A 91 6.92 11.10 -16.54
CA ASN A 91 6.06 10.06 -15.98
C ASN A 91 5.71 10.40 -14.52
N ARG A 92 4.42 10.33 -14.20
CA ARG A 92 3.90 10.53 -12.85
C ARG A 92 3.74 9.16 -12.21
N THR A 93 4.57 8.87 -11.21
CA THR A 93 4.47 7.66 -10.42
C THR A 93 4.00 8.01 -9.01
N LEU A 94 3.37 7.04 -8.36
CA LEU A 94 2.92 7.18 -7.00
C LEU A 94 3.74 6.26 -6.11
N ARG A 95 4.38 6.83 -5.09
CA ARG A 95 5.01 6.07 -4.04
C ARG A 95 4.02 5.84 -2.91
N LEU A 96 3.68 4.58 -2.68
CA LEU A 96 2.91 4.10 -1.55
C LEU A 96 3.89 3.60 -0.48
N ILE A 97 3.77 4.11 0.74
CA ILE A 97 4.48 3.63 1.91
C ILE A 97 3.49 2.90 2.80
N ILE A 98 3.81 1.65 3.11
CA ILE A 98 3.01 0.76 3.94
C ILE A 98 3.70 0.66 5.29
N ASN A 99 3.02 1.13 6.33
CA ASN A 99 3.46 0.98 7.70
C ASN A 99 2.52 0.04 8.45
N PRO A 100 2.94 -1.20 8.76
CA PRO A 100 2.14 -2.09 9.59
C PRO A 100 1.84 -1.43 10.92
N GLU A 101 0.58 -1.49 11.37
CA GLU A 101 0.30 -1.18 12.75
C GLU A 101 1.01 -2.24 13.59
N LYS A 102 1.63 -1.83 14.71
CA LYS A 102 2.11 -2.82 15.68
C LYS A 102 0.88 -3.64 16.07
N SER A 103 0.88 -4.94 15.75
CA SER A 103 -0.11 -5.83 16.34
C SER A 103 -0.11 -5.55 17.84
N PRO A 104 -1.28 -5.41 18.50
CA PRO A 104 -1.28 -5.54 19.94
C PRO A 104 -0.59 -6.88 20.22
N ALA A 105 0.45 -6.87 21.05
CA ALA A 105 0.99 -8.09 21.59
C ALA A 105 -0.20 -8.87 22.13
N LYS A 106 -0.35 -10.15 21.75
CA LYS A 106 -1.30 -11.03 22.46
C LYS A 106 -0.95 -10.85 23.95
N PRO A 107 -1.92 -10.52 24.82
CA PRO A 107 -1.63 -10.51 26.25
C PRO A 107 -1.07 -11.89 26.58
N ASP A 108 0.12 -11.93 27.19
CA ASP A 108 0.68 -13.11 27.79
C ASP A 108 -0.37 -13.63 28.78
N ILE A 109 -1.14 -14.65 28.37
CA ILE A 109 -1.89 -15.45 29.32
C ILE A 109 -0.84 -16.35 29.96
N GLN A 110 -0.24 -15.88 31.06
CA GLN A 110 0.52 -16.74 31.95
C GLN A 110 -0.41 -17.84 32.47
N PRO A 111 -0.08 -19.12 32.31
CA PRO A 111 -0.80 -20.17 33.01
C PRO A 111 -0.49 -20.04 34.50
N GLY A 112 -1.53 -19.78 35.29
CA GLY A 112 -1.53 -19.96 36.74
C GLY A 112 -1.90 -21.38 37.14
#